data_AF-A0A4Q5R2Q7-F1
#
_entry.id   AF-A0A4Q5R2Q7-F1
#
_cell.length_a   1.000
_cell.length_b   1.000
_cell.length_c   1.000
_cell.angle_alpha   90.00
_cell.angle_beta   90.00
_cell.angle_gamma   90.00
#
_symmetry.space_group_name_H-M   'P 1'
#
loop_
_entity.id
_entity.type
_entity.pdbx_description
1 polymer ?
#
loop_
_entity_poly.entity_id
_entity_poly.type
_entity_poly.pdbx_seq_one_letter_code
_entity_poly.pdbx_strand_id
1 'polypeptide(L)'
;MGLILDGRAQPTGIRKRGSDRTVLMIFNASHTLVDFKLPDVHGGGEWRLMIDTNQPELNDEPVFEFGQSYGVTSRSLLLFELRQPDA
;
A
#
# COMPACT_ATOMS: atom_id res chain seq x y z
N MET A 1 -9.59 2.61 -8.02
CA MET A 1 -9.87 1.35 -7.29
C MET A 1 -8.65 0.99 -6.46
N GLY A 2 -8.82 0.44 -5.26
CA GLY A 2 -7.73 -0.05 -4.42
C GLY A 2 -7.93 -1.52 -4.05
N LEU A 3 -6.86 -2.28 -3.96
CA LEU A 3 -6.83 -3.70 -3.58
C LEU A 3 -5.76 -3.91 -2.51
N ILE A 4 -6.11 -4.62 -1.44
CA ILE A 4 -5.15 -5.07 -0.43
C ILE A 4 -4.85 -6.54 -0.68
N LEU A 5 -3.58 -6.85 -0.85
CA LEU A 5 -3.05 -8.20 -1.05
C LEU A 5 -2.39 -8.65 0.25
N ASP A 6 -3.05 -9.52 0.99
CA ASP A 6 -2.55 -9.98 2.29
C ASP A 6 -1.56 -11.15 2.15
N GLY A 7 -0.28 -10.81 2.02
CA GLY A 7 0.82 -11.79 1.99
C GLY A 7 1.02 -12.56 3.31
N ARG A 8 0.35 -12.15 4.40
CA ARG A 8 0.40 -12.84 5.70
C ARG A 8 -0.65 -13.94 5.82
N ALA A 9 -1.61 -14.00 4.89
CA ALA A 9 -2.65 -15.02 4.86
C ALA A 9 -2.00 -16.41 4.86
N GLN A 10 -2.48 -17.31 5.72
CA GLN A 10 -1.83 -18.61 5.88
C GLN A 10 -1.98 -19.44 4.58
N PRO A 11 -0.87 -19.89 3.96
CA PRO A 11 -0.94 -20.66 2.73
C PRO A 11 -1.46 -22.10 2.94
N THR A 12 -1.47 -22.60 4.18
CA THR A 12 -1.98 -23.92 4.58
C THR A 12 -2.55 -23.89 6.00
N GLY A 13 -3.25 -24.95 6.44
CA GLY A 13 -3.80 -25.06 7.81
C GLY A 13 -2.76 -25.27 8.93
N ILE A 14 -1.47 -25.22 8.62
CA ILE A 14 -0.37 -25.29 9.58
C ILE A 14 -0.10 -23.88 10.09
N ARG A 15 -0.07 -23.67 11.41
CA ARG A 15 0.21 -22.36 12.04
C ARG A 15 1.64 -21.90 11.77
N LYS A 16 1.88 -21.32 10.60
CA LYS A 16 3.08 -20.57 10.24
C LYS A 16 2.63 -19.19 9.78
N ARG A 17 3.23 -18.12 10.32
CA ARG A 17 3.02 -16.77 9.75
C ARG A 17 3.43 -16.83 8.28
N GLY A 18 2.58 -16.34 7.38
CA GLY A 18 2.98 -16.09 5.99
C GLY A 18 4.26 -15.25 6.00
N SER A 19 5.23 -15.61 5.16
CA SER A 19 6.52 -14.91 5.09
C SER A 19 6.44 -13.57 4.37
N ASP A 20 5.30 -13.26 3.76
CA ASP A 20 5.21 -12.21 2.75
C ASP A 20 4.55 -10.95 3.31
N ARG A 21 4.93 -9.82 2.72
CA ARG A 21 4.48 -8.48 3.12
C ARG A 21 3.06 -8.24 2.58
N THR A 22 2.20 -7.64 3.39
CA THR A 22 0.88 -7.16 2.93
C THR A 22 1.10 -5.91 2.09
N VAL A 23 0.43 -5.82 0.94
CA VAL A 23 0.64 -4.73 -0.02
C VAL A 23 -0.71 -4.10 -0.39
N LEU A 24 -0.75 -2.78 -0.50
CA LEU A 24 -1.87 -2.02 -1.06
C LEU A 24 -1.53 -1.60 -2.48
N MET A 25 -2.31 -2.08 -3.45
CA MET A 25 -2.22 -1.70 -4.86
C MET A 25 -3.36 -0.76 -5.21
N ILE A 26 -3.05 0.39 -5.80
CA ILE A 26 -4.05 1.38 -6.22
C ILE A 26 -3.93 1.58 -7.73
N PHE A 27 -5.07 1.51 -8.43
CA PHE A 27 -5.17 1.82 -9.86
C PHE A 27 -6.15 2.96 -10.07
N ASN A 28 -5.67 4.07 -10.63
CA ASN A 28 -6.51 5.19 -11.04
C ASN A 28 -6.71 5.20 -12.56
N ALA A 29 -7.79 4.54 -12.99
CA ALA A 29 -8.28 4.55 -14.37
C ALA A 29 -9.07 5.82 -14.71
N SER A 30 -9.13 6.84 -13.85
CA SER A 30 -9.76 8.13 -14.13
C SER A 30 -8.82 9.05 -14.90
N HIS A 31 -9.41 10.02 -15.60
CA HIS A 31 -8.72 11.09 -16.31
C HIS A 31 -8.41 12.28 -15.38
N THR A 32 -8.75 12.15 -14.09
CA THR A 32 -8.52 13.16 -13.06
C THR A 32 -7.70 12.57 -11.91
N LEU A 33 -7.12 13.47 -11.10
CA LEU A 33 -6.60 13.10 -9.79
C LEU A 33 -7.74 12.58 -8.90
N VAL A 34 -7.42 11.60 -8.07
CA VAL A 34 -8.31 11.05 -7.06
C VAL A 34 -7.60 11.10 -5.71
N ASP A 35 -8.20 11.76 -4.73
CA ASP A 35 -7.73 11.70 -3.34
C ASP A 35 -8.14 10.35 -2.74
N PHE A 36 -7.15 9.50 -2.48
CA PHE A 36 -7.36 8.17 -1.94
C PHE A 36 -6.98 8.14 -0.46
N LYS A 37 -7.94 7.82 0.41
CA LYS A 37 -7.69 7.65 1.84
C LYS A 37 -7.02 6.29 2.09
N LEU A 38 -5.82 6.29 2.64
CA LEU A 38 -5.08 5.07 2.94
C LEU A 38 -5.79 4.28 4.06
N PRO A 39 -6.15 3.01 3.85
CA PRO A 39 -6.91 2.22 4.81
C PRO A 39 -6.05 1.76 5.98
N ASP A 40 -6.66 1.57 7.14
CA ASP A 40 -6.06 0.80 8.22
C ASP A 40 -6.12 -0.71 7.93
N VAL A 41 -5.11 -1.45 8.41
CA VAL A 41 -5.06 -2.92 8.31
C VAL A 41 -4.56 -3.49 9.63
N HIS A 42 -5.19 -4.55 10.10
CA HIS A 42 -4.81 -5.22 11.35
C HIS A 42 -3.34 -5.68 11.35
N GLY A 43 -2.61 -5.35 12.41
CA GLY A 43 -1.22 -5.76 12.62
C GLY A 43 -0.19 -5.01 11.76
N GLY A 44 -0.56 -3.86 11.18
CA GLY A 44 0.38 -2.85 10.65
C GLY A 44 0.18 -1.50 11.34
N GLY A 45 1.00 -0.52 10.99
CA GLY A 45 0.88 0.85 11.52
C GLY A 45 1.03 1.95 10.47
N GLU A 46 1.65 1.66 9.33
CA GLU A 46 1.95 2.67 8.30
C GLU A 46 2.11 2.03 6.92
N TRP A 47 2.01 2.87 5.89
CA TRP A 47 2.19 2.51 4.49
C TRP A 47 3.47 3.11 3.94
N ARG A 48 4.39 2.28 3.43
CA ARG A 48 5.57 2.73 2.71
C ARG A 48 5.29 2.73 1.20
N LEU A 49 5.51 3.83 0.50
CA LEU A 49 5.34 3.90 -0.96
C LEU A 49 6.54 3.25 -1.66
N MET A 50 6.25 2.21 -2.43
CA MET A 50 7.25 1.43 -3.16
C MET A 50 7.29 1.79 -4.64
N ILE A 51 6.11 2.06 -5.22
CA ILE A 51 5.95 2.40 -6.64
C ILE A 51 4.90 3.49 -6.75
N ASP A 52 5.22 4.54 -7.50
CA ASP A 52 4.24 5.46 -8.08
C ASP A 52 4.66 5.71 -9.53
N THR A 53 3.85 5.26 -10.49
CA THR A 53 4.12 5.46 -11.92
C THR A 53 4.18 6.94 -12.34
N ASN A 54 3.69 7.86 -11.52
CA ASN A 54 3.80 9.29 -11.74
C ASN A 54 5.15 9.87 -11.26
N GLN A 55 5.87 9.13 -10.42
CA GLN A 55 7.14 9.51 -9.82
C GLN A 55 8.17 8.39 -10.08
N PRO A 56 8.76 8.34 -11.30
CA PRO A 56 9.67 7.24 -11.67
C PRO A 56 10.94 7.18 -10.81
N GLU A 57 11.30 8.29 -10.16
CA GLU A 57 12.40 8.39 -9.21
C GLU A 57 11.84 8.69 -7.82
N LEU A 58 11.39 7.63 -7.12
CA LEU A 58 11.00 7.75 -5.72
C LEU A 58 12.25 7.96 -4.87
N ASN A 59 12.44 9.18 -4.39
CA ASN A 59 13.47 9.48 -3.41
C ASN A 59 12.95 9.05 -2.02
N ASP A 60 13.74 8.21 -1.35
CA ASP A 60 13.60 7.84 0.08
C ASP A 60 12.37 7.01 0.52
N GLU A 61 11.67 6.33 -0.41
CA GLU A 61 10.55 5.40 -0.12
C GLU A 61 9.62 5.90 1.02
N PRO A 62 8.87 7.00 0.80
CA PRO A 62 8.20 7.74 1.85
C PRO A 62 7.12 6.91 2.57
N VAL A 63 6.90 7.25 3.84
CA VAL A 63 5.98 6.57 4.74
C VAL A 63 4.77 7.46 5.06
N PHE A 64 3.59 6.84 5.14
CA PHE A 64 2.32 7.50 5.34
C PHE A 64 1.51 6.81 6.44
N GLU A 65 0.89 7.60 7.31
CA GLU A 65 0.01 7.09 8.35
C GLU A 65 -1.30 6.54 7.78
N PHE A 66 -1.96 5.67 8.55
CA PHE A 66 -3.33 5.25 8.23
C PHE A 66 -4.27 6.45 8.22
N GLY A 67 -5.24 6.42 7.30
CA GLY A 67 -6.23 7.47 7.12
C GLY A 67 -5.69 8.74 6.44
N GLN A 68 -4.39 8.84 6.18
CA GLN A 68 -3.84 9.92 5.37
C GLN A 68 -4.36 9.84 3.93
N SER A 69 -4.66 10.98 3.32
CA SER A 69 -5.02 11.05 1.90
C SER A 69 -3.77 11.13 1.04
N TYR A 70 -3.74 10.34 -0.03
CA TYR A 70 -2.72 10.39 -1.06
C TYR A 70 -3.35 10.76 -2.40
N GLY A 71 -2.77 11.75 -3.09
CA GLY A 71 -3.23 12.19 -4.40
C GLY A 71 -2.78 11.23 -5.48
N VAL A 72 -3.71 10.43 -6.02
CA VAL A 72 -3.43 9.45 -7.06
C VAL A 72 -3.67 10.10 -8.42
N THR A 73 -2.61 10.36 -9.19
CA THR A 73 -2.74 11.07 -10.48
C THR A 73 -3.50 10.26 -11.52
N SER A 74 -3.99 10.92 -12.57
CA SER A 74 -4.75 10.25 -13.64
C SER A 74 -3.90 9.16 -14.31
N ARG A 75 -4.51 8.02 -14.64
CA ARG A 75 -3.85 6.92 -15.39
C ARG A 75 -2.60 6.34 -14.68
N SER A 76 -2.62 6.30 -13.36
CA SER A 76 -1.48 5.81 -12.56
C SER A 76 -1.76 4.48 -11.85
N LEU A 77 -0.67 3.79 -11.53
CA LEU A 77 -0.62 2.66 -10.62
C LEU A 77 0.34 2.97 -9.48
N LEU A 78 -0.08 2.66 -8.25
CA LEU A 78 0.73 2.81 -7.04
C LEU A 78 0.77 1.49 -6.26
N LEU A 79 1.88 1.30 -5.56
CA LEU A 79 2.10 0.16 -4.67
C LEU A 79 2.65 0.63 -3.34
N PHE A 80 1.95 0.29 -2.25
CA PHE A 80 2.38 0.55 -0.89
C PHE A 80 2.61 -0.75 -0.14
N GLU A 81 3.67 -0.82 0.65
CA GLU A 81 3.94 -1.93 1.56
C GLU A 81 3.43 -1.58 2.97
N LEU A 82 2.74 -2.53 3.62
CA LEU A 82 2.32 -2.40 5.01
C LEU A 82 3.50 -2.67 5.95
N ARG A 83 3.98 -1.63 6.65
CA ARG A 83 4.98 -1.78 7.70
C ARG A 83 4.35 -1.94 9.07
N GLN A 84 5.05 -2.66 9.94
CA GLN A 84 4.84 -2.55 11.37
C GLN A 84 5.63 -1.33 11.86
N PRO A 85 5.06 -0.52 12.75
CA PRO A 85 5.85 0.52 13.41
C PRO A 85 7.04 -0.17 14.10
N ASP A 86 8.23 0.40 13.95
CA ASP A 86 9.41 -0.09 14.65
C ASP A 86 9.11 -0.07 16.16
N ALA A 87 9.39 -1.18 16.85
CA ALA A 87 9.02 -1.42 18.26
C ALA A 87 9.84 -0.57 19.24
#